data_AF-A0A318SHV7-F1
#
_entry.id   AF-A0A318SHV7-F1
#
_cell.length_a   1.000
_cell.length_b   1.000
_cell.length_c   1.000
_cell.angle_alpha   90.00
_cell.angle_beta   90.00
_cell.angle_gamma   90.00
#
_symmetry.space_group_name_H-M   'P 1'
#
loop_
_entity.id
_entity.type
_entity.pdbx_description
1 polymer ?
#
loop_
_entity_poly.entity_id
_entity_poly.type
_entity_poly.pdbx_seq_one_letter_code
_entity_poly.pdbx_strand_id
1 'polypeptide(L)'
;MNNLKDLESARAKLEADIARAYKLESEAALAKVRELVSEFGFTAQQVFPWKLPERKVAAKYLDEKTGATWTGRGKPPKWIAGKDRNEFLVDKPVEAPRGPFLAEMAAAAAAQRGHL
;
A
#
# COMPACT_ATOMS: atom_id res chain seq x y z
N MET A 1 10.61 -29.00 35.48
CA MET A 1 10.92 -27.84 34.62
C MET A 1 10.45 -28.16 33.21
N ASN A 2 9.49 -27.41 32.68
CA ASN A 2 9.08 -27.56 31.28
C ASN A 2 10.25 -27.14 30.38
N ASN A 3 10.69 -28.06 29.53
CA ASN A 3 11.75 -27.81 28.56
C ASN A 3 11.21 -26.87 27.46
N LEU A 4 12.07 -26.02 26.88
CA LEU A 4 11.69 -25.07 25.82
C LEU A 4 10.88 -25.74 24.70
N LYS A 5 11.30 -26.96 24.29
CA LYS A 5 10.67 -27.72 23.21
C LYS A 5 9.24 -28.17 23.51
N ASP A 6 8.94 -28.43 24.78
CA ASP A 6 7.58 -28.78 25.24
C ASP A 6 6.65 -27.55 25.16
N LEU A 7 7.13 -26.38 25.57
CA LEU A 7 6.40 -25.12 25.49
C LEU A 7 6.09 -24.70 24.05
N GLU A 8 7.04 -24.89 23.12
CA GLU A 8 6.83 -24.61 21.70
C GLU A 8 5.79 -25.55 21.07
N SER A 9 5.83 -26.83 21.41
CA SER A 9 4.85 -27.82 20.93
C SER A 9 3.44 -27.49 21.44
N ALA A 10 3.32 -27.13 22.73
CA ALA A 10 2.06 -26.70 23.31
C ALA A 10 1.50 -25.44 22.63
N ARG A 11 2.37 -24.46 22.32
CA ARG A 11 2.00 -23.26 21.56
C ARG A 11 1.50 -23.60 20.15
N ALA A 12 2.24 -24.43 19.41
CA ALA A 12 1.85 -24.80 18.05
C ALA A 12 0.49 -25.50 18.00
N LYS A 13 0.21 -26.37 18.99
CA LYS A 13 -1.10 -27.03 19.13
C LYS A 13 -2.21 -26.01 19.42
N LEU A 14 -1.99 -25.10 20.36
CA LEU A 14 -2.94 -24.03 20.68
C LEU A 14 -3.22 -23.11 19.48
N GLU A 15 -2.19 -22.72 18.72
CA GLU A 15 -2.38 -21.91 17.51
C GLU A 15 -3.19 -22.68 16.44
N ALA A 16 -2.96 -23.99 16.29
CA ALA A 16 -3.76 -24.83 15.39
C ALA A 16 -5.21 -25.01 15.87
N ASP A 17 -5.46 -25.06 17.18
CA ASP A 17 -6.80 -25.07 17.74
C ASP A 17 -7.51 -23.73 17.53
N ILE A 18 -6.83 -22.60 17.77
CA ILE A 18 -7.35 -21.24 17.55
C ILE A 18 -7.69 -21.04 16.07
N ALA A 19 -6.82 -21.45 15.15
CA ALA A 19 -7.07 -21.31 13.72
C ALA A 19 -8.29 -22.14 13.27
N ARG A 20 -8.46 -23.35 13.82
CA ARG A 20 -9.63 -24.19 13.55
C ARG A 20 -10.92 -23.57 14.12
N ALA A 21 -10.88 -23.07 15.35
CA ALA A 21 -12.01 -22.39 15.97
C ALA A 21 -12.41 -21.15 15.18
N TYR A 22 -11.45 -20.27 14.86
CA TYR A 22 -11.69 -19.06 14.08
C TYR A 22 -12.30 -19.37 12.71
N LYS A 23 -11.80 -20.41 12.02
CA LYS A 23 -12.36 -20.83 10.74
C LYS A 23 -13.83 -21.24 10.89
N LEU A 24 -14.12 -22.11 11.86
CA LEU A 24 -15.49 -22.58 12.11
C LEU A 24 -16.43 -21.42 12.47
N GLU A 25 -15.98 -20.51 13.33
CA GLU A 25 -16.74 -19.32 13.72
C GLU A 25 -16.96 -18.37 12.53
N SER A 26 -15.95 -18.21 11.67
CA SER A 26 -16.05 -17.39 10.46
C SER A 26 -17.03 -17.98 9.44
N GLU A 27 -17.05 -19.31 9.28
CA GLU A 27 -17.99 -20.03 8.41
C GLU A 27 -19.41 -19.90 8.94
N ALA A 28 -19.60 -20.02 10.26
CA ALA A 28 -20.90 -19.81 10.91
C ALA A 28 -21.38 -18.35 10.80
N ALA A 29 -20.48 -17.37 10.94
CA ALA A 29 -20.80 -15.97 10.74
C ALA A 29 -21.21 -15.69 9.27
N LEU A 30 -20.48 -16.25 8.31
CA LEU A 30 -20.80 -16.10 6.90
C LEU A 30 -22.15 -16.74 6.55
N ALA A 31 -22.48 -17.89 7.13
CA ALA A 31 -23.79 -18.52 6.97
C ALA A 31 -24.92 -17.59 7.43
N LYS A 32 -24.82 -17.01 8.64
CA LYS A 32 -25.80 -16.04 9.16
C LYS A 32 -25.94 -14.81 8.28
N VAL A 33 -24.83 -14.26 7.79
CA VAL A 33 -24.85 -13.12 6.86
C VAL A 33 -25.58 -13.51 5.56
N ARG A 34 -25.32 -14.70 5.01
CA ARG A 34 -25.99 -15.17 3.79
C ARG A 34 -27.48 -15.39 4.00
N GLU A 35 -27.90 -15.90 5.16
CA GLU A 35 -29.31 -16.03 5.53
C GLU A 35 -29.99 -14.67 5.58
N LEU A 36 -29.43 -13.69 6.28
CA LEU A 36 -29.95 -12.32 6.35
C LEU A 36 -30.01 -11.67 4.96
N VAL A 37 -28.98 -11.86 4.13
CA VAL A 37 -28.97 -11.36 2.74
C VAL A 37 -30.09 -11.98 1.92
N SER A 38 -30.35 -13.28 2.09
CA SER A 38 -31.43 -13.97 1.38
C SER A 38 -32.82 -13.60 1.90
N GLU A 39 -33.00 -13.41 3.21
CA GLU A 39 -34.29 -13.10 3.84
C GLU A 39 -34.79 -11.69 3.44
N PHE A 40 -33.89 -10.70 3.46
CA PHE A 40 -34.23 -9.32 3.15
C PHE A 40 -33.98 -8.95 1.68
N GLY A 41 -33.44 -9.87 0.87
CA GLY A 41 -33.11 -9.62 -0.54
C GLY A 41 -32.04 -8.54 -0.73
N PHE A 42 -31.06 -8.44 0.18
CA PHE A 42 -30.02 -7.42 0.08
C PHE A 42 -29.16 -7.65 -1.16
N THR A 43 -28.88 -6.56 -1.88
CA THR A 43 -27.94 -6.60 -3.00
C THR A 43 -26.50 -6.45 -2.51
N ALA A 44 -25.52 -7.01 -3.24
CA ALA A 44 -24.11 -6.92 -2.88
C ALA A 44 -23.63 -5.46 -2.68
N GLN A 45 -24.21 -4.50 -3.41
CA GLN A 45 -23.95 -3.06 -3.26
C GLN A 45 -24.37 -2.50 -1.88
N GLN A 46 -25.44 -3.03 -1.27
CA GLN A 46 -25.94 -2.59 0.03
C GLN A 46 -25.17 -3.23 1.19
N VAL A 47 -24.72 -4.48 1.01
CA VAL A 47 -23.93 -5.22 2.02
C VAL A 47 -22.47 -4.74 2.02
N PHE A 48 -21.92 -4.50 0.84
CA PHE A 48 -20.55 -4.04 0.65
C PHE A 48 -20.56 -2.69 -0.06
N PRO A 49 -20.64 -1.57 0.66
CA PRO A 49 -20.49 -0.27 0.03
C PRO A 49 -19.10 -0.21 -0.59
N TRP A 50 -19.05 -0.18 -1.93
CA TRP A 50 -17.82 0.06 -2.67
C TRP A 50 -17.37 1.50 -2.38
N LYS A 51 -16.61 1.68 -1.30
CA LYS A 51 -15.79 2.86 -1.13
C LYS A 51 -14.72 2.79 -2.21
N LEU A 52 -14.95 3.45 -3.34
CA LEU A 52 -13.86 3.79 -4.23
C LEU A 52 -12.76 4.39 -3.35
N PRO A 53 -11.54 3.85 -3.37
CA PRO A 53 -10.44 4.47 -2.65
C PRO A 53 -10.36 5.89 -3.19
N GLU A 54 -10.63 6.89 -2.34
CA GLU A 54 -10.35 8.27 -2.68
C GLU A 54 -8.87 8.30 -3.02
N ARG A 55 -8.57 8.42 -4.33
CA ARG A 55 -7.23 8.70 -4.81
C ARG A 55 -6.91 10.09 -4.29
N LYS A 56 -6.45 10.18 -3.04
CA LYS A 56 -5.75 11.35 -2.52
C LYS A 56 -4.62 11.59 -3.51
N VAL A 57 -4.79 12.58 -4.37
CA VAL A 57 -3.77 12.97 -5.33
C VAL A 57 -2.56 13.33 -4.51
N ALA A 58 -1.50 12.51 -4.58
CA ALA A 58 -0.27 12.77 -3.86
C ALA A 58 0.18 14.20 -4.19
N ALA A 59 0.42 15.01 -3.16
CA ALA A 59 0.95 16.34 -3.35
C ALA A 59 2.29 16.24 -4.07
N LYS A 60 2.37 16.77 -5.29
CA LYS A 60 3.60 16.73 -6.09
C LYS A 60 4.63 17.73 -5.56
N TYR A 61 4.16 18.82 -4.97
CA TYR A 61 4.99 19.89 -4.44
C TYR A 61 4.65 20.19 -2.97
N LEU A 62 5.66 20.41 -2.13
CA LEU A 62 5.54 20.81 -0.73
C LEU A 62 6.46 22.00 -0.45
N ASP A 63 5.94 23.02 0.23
CA ASP A 63 6.71 24.16 0.71
C ASP A 63 7.22 23.88 2.14
N GLU A 64 8.54 23.75 2.31
CA GLU A 64 9.14 23.45 3.62
C GLU A 64 8.97 24.60 4.64
N LYS A 65 8.71 25.82 4.16
CA LYS A 65 8.60 27.01 5.03
C LYS A 65 7.19 27.19 5.60
N THR A 66 6.16 26.79 4.87
CA THR A 66 4.74 26.99 5.23
C THR A 66 3.96 25.69 5.38
N GLY A 67 4.54 24.55 5.00
CA GLY A 67 3.86 23.24 4.99
C GLY A 67 2.76 23.13 3.93
N ALA A 68 2.63 24.12 3.06
CA ALA A 68 1.61 24.13 2.03
C ALA A 68 1.94 23.09 0.94
N THR A 69 0.93 22.31 0.55
CA THR A 69 1.08 21.27 -0.47
C THR A 69 0.31 21.63 -1.74
N TRP A 70 0.85 21.28 -2.90
CA TRP A 70 0.21 21.50 -4.19
C TRP A 70 0.35 20.28 -5.08
N THR A 71 -0.77 19.85 -5.67
CA THR A 71 -0.85 18.66 -6.51
C THR A 71 -0.29 18.88 -7.92
N GLY A 72 0.15 20.10 -8.25
CA GLY A 72 0.62 20.46 -9.58
C GLY A 72 -0.48 20.69 -10.61
N ARG A 73 -1.75 20.57 -10.21
CA ARG A 73 -2.93 20.84 -11.05
C ARG A 73 -3.52 22.21 -10.69
N GLY A 74 -3.92 22.99 -11.71
CA GLY A 74 -4.57 24.28 -11.55
C GLY A 74 -3.61 25.47 -11.39
N LYS A 75 -4.12 26.59 -10.84
CA LYS A 75 -3.33 27.81 -10.64
C LYS A 75 -2.26 27.58 -9.55
N PRO A 76 -0.98 27.84 -9.82
CA PRO A 76 0.06 27.66 -8.82
C PRO A 76 -0.14 28.61 -7.63
N PRO A 77 0.03 28.13 -6.39
CA PRO A 77 0.05 28.98 -5.21
C PRO A 77 1.15 30.04 -5.25
N LYS A 78 0.98 31.14 -4.50
CA LYS A 78 1.94 32.26 -4.45
C LYS A 78 3.37 31.84 -4.05
N TRP A 79 3.53 30.75 -3.30
CA TRP A 79 4.84 30.28 -2.82
C TRP A 79 5.69 29.59 -3.89
N ILE A 80 5.06 28.95 -4.89
CA ILE A 80 5.72 28.28 -6.04
C ILE A 80 5.61 29.09 -7.34
N ALA A 81 4.71 30.07 -7.40
CA ALA A 81 4.54 30.92 -8.58
C ALA A 81 5.81 31.74 -8.85
N GLY A 82 6.47 31.49 -10.00
CA GLY A 82 7.68 32.20 -10.42
C GLY A 82 9.01 31.66 -9.86
N LYS A 83 8.98 30.57 -9.09
CA LYS A 83 10.17 29.87 -8.59
C LYS A 83 10.42 28.56 -9.34
N ASP A 84 11.61 27.99 -9.18
CA ASP A 84 11.91 26.69 -9.76
C ASP A 84 11.09 25.59 -9.06
N ARG A 85 10.23 24.93 -9.82
CA ARG A 85 9.25 23.99 -9.27
C ARG A 85 9.91 22.71 -8.80
N ASN A 86 11.12 22.43 -9.29
CA ASN A 86 11.86 21.22 -8.93
C ASN A 86 12.38 21.26 -7.50
N GLU A 87 12.59 22.44 -6.92
CA GLU A 87 13.04 22.61 -5.54
C GLU A 87 11.98 22.13 -4.53
N PHE A 88 10.71 22.24 -4.91
CA PHE A 88 9.56 21.90 -4.06
C PHE A 88 9.01 20.50 -4.32
N LEU A 89 9.60 19.71 -5.23
CA LEU A 89 9.15 18.34 -5.51
C LEU A 89 9.31 17.45 -4.27
N VAL A 90 8.23 16.76 -3.87
CA VAL A 90 8.26 15.78 -2.78
C VAL A 90 9.08 14.54 -3.18
N ASP A 91 9.05 14.20 -4.46
CA ASP A 91 9.84 13.13 -5.09
C ASP A 91 11.05 13.76 -5.78
N LYS A 92 12.06 14.22 -5.01
CA LYS A 92 13.31 14.68 -5.60
C LYS A 92 13.92 13.49 -6.35
N PRO A 93 14.11 13.54 -7.68
CA PRO A 93 14.83 12.48 -8.37
C PRO A 93 16.23 12.44 -7.77
N VAL A 94 16.55 11.33 -7.09
CA VAL A 94 17.87 11.09 -6.53
C VAL A 94 18.87 11.25 -7.66
N GLU A 95 19.71 12.28 -7.57
CA GLU A 95 20.75 12.56 -8.54
C GLU A 95 21.60 11.29 -8.71
N ALA A 96 21.56 10.72 -9.92
CA ALA A 96 22.27 9.49 -10.22
C ALA A 96 23.76 9.69 -9.86
N PRO A 97 24.36 8.79 -9.05
CA PRO A 97 25.75 8.96 -8.63
C PRO A 97 26.64 8.94 -9.88
N ARG A 98 27.17 10.11 -10.25
CA ARG A 98 28.17 10.25 -11.33
C ARG A 98 29.50 9.70 -10.84
N GLY A 99 29.66 8.38 -10.95
CA GLY A 99 30.93 7.69 -10.80
C GLY A 99 31.16 6.76 -12.00
N PRO A 100 32.37 6.70 -12.57
CA PRO A 100 32.67 5.94 -13.78
C PRO A 100 32.43 4.44 -13.65
N PHE A 101 32.34 3.90 -12.44
CA PHE A 101 32.14 2.47 -12.18
C PHE A 101 30.69 1.98 -12.35
N LEU A 102 29.69 2.87 -12.25
CA LEU A 102 28.26 2.47 -12.34
C LEU A 102 27.65 2.67 -13.73
N ALA A 103 28.28 3.47 -14.60
CA ALA A 103 27.83 3.65 -15.98
C ALA A 103 27.97 2.36 -16.81
N GLU A 104 29.01 1.56 -16.53
CA GLU A 104 29.28 0.31 -17.24
C GLU A 104 28.26 -0.80 -16.90
N MET A 105 27.84 -0.89 -15.64
CA MET A 105 26.78 -1.83 -15.21
C MET A 105 25.39 -1.45 -15.75
N ALA A 106 25.07 -0.15 -15.83
CA ALA A 106 23.79 0.31 -16.37
C ALA A 106 23.67 0.08 -17.88
N ALA A 107 24.77 0.18 -18.63
CA ALA A 107 24.82 -0.14 -20.06
C ALA A 107 24.68 -1.66 -20.32
N ALA A 108 25.30 -2.51 -19.49
CA ALA A 108 25.21 -3.96 -19.62
C ALA A 108 23.80 -4.53 -19.37
N ALA A 109 22.98 -3.86 -18.54
CA ALA A 109 21.59 -4.26 -18.28
C ALA A 109 20.64 -3.98 -19.46
N ALA A 110 20.99 -3.07 -20.38
CA ALA A 110 20.16 -2.72 -21.53
C ALA A 110 20.32 -3.68 -22.73
N ALA A 111 21.38 -4.50 -22.78
CA ALA A 111 21.65 -5.42 -23.89
C ALA A 111 20.91 -6.77 -23.82
N GLN A 112 20.20 -7.09 -22.73
CA GLN A 112 19.49 -8.38 -22.56
C GLN A 112 17.97 -8.32 -22.79
N ARG A 113 17.44 -7.26 -23.42
CA ARG A 113 16.06 -7.24 -23.91
C ARG A 113 16.02 -6.90 -25.39
N GLY A 114 16.30 -7.92 -26.21
CA GLY A 114 16.23 -7.85 -27.66
C GLY A 114 16.21 -9.25 -28.27
N HIS A 115 15.33 -10.12 -27.78
CA HIS A 115 14.91 -11.31 -28.53
C HIS A 115 13.39 -11.42 -28.43
N LEU A 116 12.73 -10.87 -29.44
CA LEU A 116 11.50 -11.33 -30.11
C LEU A 116 11.16 -10.31 -31.20
#